data_AF-A0A7D8YQC7-F1
#
_entry.id   AF-A0A7D8YQC7-F1
#
_cell.length_a   1.000
_cell.length_b   1.000
_cell.length_c   1.000
_cell.angle_alpha   90.00
_cell.angle_beta   90.00
_cell.angle_gamma   90.00
#
_symmetry.space_group_name_H-M   'P 1'
#
loop_
_entity.id
_entity.type
_entity.pdbx_description
1 polymer ?
#
loop_
_entity_poly.entity_id
_entity_poly.type
_entity_poly.pdbx_seq_one_letter_code
_entity_poly.pdbx_strand_id
1 'polypeptide(L)'
;RSGDSYEAWFVDLFVRKSNRIAQRLYEGMGYSVYRRVVDYYSDDLADPGKSGEDAFDMRKPLRRDGKREHVREKGEEFEVMPEDVW
;
A
#
# COMPACT_ATOMS: atom_id res chain seq x y z
N ARG A 1 16.77 7.46 -8.01
CA ARG A 1 16.32 6.06 -8.16
C ARG A 1 17.19 5.15 -7.29
N SER A 2 17.11 5.33 -5.97
CA SER A 2 18.00 4.65 -5.01
C SER A 2 17.61 3.17 -4.82
N GLY A 3 16.34 2.79 -4.99
CA GLY A 3 15.91 1.39 -4.92
C GLY A 3 16.51 0.52 -6.04
N ASP A 4 16.70 1.09 -7.24
CA ASP A 4 17.30 0.37 -8.37
C ASP A 4 18.78 0.02 -8.11
N SER A 5 19.51 0.82 -7.33
CA SER A 5 20.90 0.52 -6.96
C SER A 5 21.04 -0.57 -5.90
N TYR A 6 19.96 -0.92 -5.19
CA TYR A 6 19.94 -2.01 -4.21
C TYR A 6 19.29 -3.29 -4.75
N GLU A 7 18.98 -3.34 -6.05
CA GLU A 7 18.27 -4.47 -6.67
C GLU A 7 17.00 -4.87 -5.91
N ALA A 8 16.29 -3.89 -5.36
CA ALA A 8 14.98 -4.12 -4.74
C ALA A 8 13.95 -4.50 -5.81
N TRP A 9 13.01 -5.38 -5.45
CA TRP A 9 11.90 -5.77 -6.34
C TRP A 9 10.91 -4.62 -6.53
N PHE A 10 10.57 -3.95 -5.43
CA PHE A 10 9.61 -2.85 -5.39
C PHE A 10 9.95 -1.90 -4.24
N VAL A 11 9.27 -0.76 -4.21
CA VAL A 11 9.13 0.08 -3.02
C VAL A 11 7.69 0.02 -2.58
N ASP A 12 7.45 -0.18 -1.29
CA ASP A 12 6.13 -0.19 -0.70
C ASP A 12 5.94 0.94 0.33
N LEU A 13 4.69 1.13 0.71
CA LEU A 13 4.26 2.05 1.76
C LEU A 13 2.85 1.69 2.22
N PHE A 14 2.51 2.08 3.44
CA PHE A 14 1.13 2.08 3.92
C PHE A 14 0.53 3.49 3.86
N VAL A 15 -0.68 3.59 3.32
CA VAL A 15 -1.45 4.84 3.32
C VAL A 15 -2.86 4.59 3.87
N ARG A 16 -3.31 5.49 4.75
CA ARG A 16 -4.68 5.54 5.27
C ARG A 16 -5.70 5.47 4.14
N LYS A 17 -6.72 4.61 4.26
CA LYS A 17 -7.80 4.44 3.27
C LYS A 17 -8.61 5.72 3.07
N SER A 18 -8.71 6.57 4.09
CA SER A 18 -9.35 7.89 4.02
C SER A 18 -8.50 8.95 3.31
N ASN A 19 -7.17 8.80 3.26
CA ASN A 19 -6.26 9.80 2.69
C ASN A 19 -6.19 9.74 1.16
N ARG A 20 -7.26 10.20 0.50
CA ARG A 20 -7.40 10.20 -0.96
C ARG A 20 -6.37 11.06 -1.68
N ILE A 21 -5.84 12.11 -1.02
CA ILE A 21 -4.81 12.99 -1.61
C ILE A 21 -3.49 12.24 -1.74
N ALA A 22 -3.05 11.56 -0.67
CA ALA A 22 -1.84 10.76 -0.71
C ALA A 22 -1.97 9.57 -1.66
N GLN A 23 -3.12 8.90 -1.69
CA GLN A 23 -3.39 7.82 -2.66
C GLN A 23 -3.17 8.29 -4.11
N ARG A 24 -3.80 9.41 -4.51
CA ARG A 24 -3.63 9.99 -5.85
C ARG A 24 -2.19 10.41 -6.14
N LEU A 25 -1.48 10.94 -5.14
CA LEU A 25 -0.07 11.29 -5.27
C LEU A 25 0.76 10.03 -5.60
N TYR A 26 0.54 8.93 -4.87
CA TYR A 26 1.28 7.68 -5.09
C TYR A 26 0.90 7.02 -6.42
N GLU A 27 -0.37 7.02 -6.80
CA GLU A 27 -0.83 6.58 -8.13
C GLU A 27 -0.11 7.35 -9.25
N GLY A 28 -0.02 8.68 -9.14
CA GLY A 28 0.70 9.52 -10.09
C GLY A 28 2.21 9.24 -10.18
N MET A 29 2.80 8.67 -9.11
CA MET A 29 4.19 8.22 -9.10
C MET A 29 4.38 6.77 -9.58
N GLY A 30 3.30 6.09 -9.97
CA GLY A 30 3.30 4.72 -10.50
C GLY A 30 3.21 3.63 -9.43
N TYR A 31 2.69 3.95 -8.24
CA TYR A 31 2.30 2.95 -7.26
C TYR A 31 0.89 2.42 -7.57
N SER A 32 0.61 1.19 -7.16
CA SER A 32 -0.72 0.59 -7.17
C SER A 32 -0.99 -0.13 -5.87
N VAL A 33 -2.26 -0.26 -5.47
CA VAL A 33 -2.63 -1.05 -4.28
C VAL A 33 -2.27 -2.51 -4.52
N TYR A 34 -1.57 -3.13 -3.57
CA TYR A 34 -1.26 -4.55 -3.56
C TYR A 34 -2.25 -5.34 -2.69
N ARG A 35 -2.60 -4.79 -1.52
CA ARG A 35 -3.57 -5.33 -0.57
C ARG A 35 -4.17 -4.24 0.31
N ARG A 36 -5.35 -4.51 0.89
CA ARG A 36 -5.95 -3.75 1.97
C ARG A 36 -5.62 -4.44 3.30
N VAL A 37 -4.99 -3.73 4.22
CA VAL A 37 -4.74 -4.19 5.58
C VAL A 37 -5.82 -3.61 6.48
N VAL A 38 -6.65 -4.49 7.03
CA VAL A 38 -7.80 -4.11 7.85
C VAL A 38 -7.32 -3.56 9.19
N ASP A 39 -7.89 -2.45 9.65
CA ASP A 39 -7.59 -1.84 10.97
C ASP A 39 -6.07 -1.66 11.26
N TYR A 40 -5.28 -1.39 10.22
CA TYR A 40 -3.82 -1.23 10.34
C TYR A 40 -3.44 -0.02 11.20
N TYR A 41 -4.16 1.09 11.07
CA TYR A 41 -3.99 2.23 11.97
C TYR A 41 -4.93 2.07 13.16
N SER A 42 -4.39 2.24 14.37
CA SER A 42 -5.12 2.09 15.64
C SER A 42 -6.18 3.16 15.91
N ASP A 43 -6.29 4.16 15.05
CA ASP A 43 -7.20 5.29 15.14
C ASP A 43 -7.80 5.61 13.77
N ASP A 44 -9.05 6.04 13.74
CA ASP A 44 -9.70 6.58 12.55
C ASP A 44 -9.84 8.10 12.69
N LEU A 45 -9.11 8.82 11.83
CA LEU A 45 -9.10 10.28 11.81
C LEU A 45 -10.35 10.88 11.15
N ALA A 46 -11.11 10.08 10.40
CA ALA A 46 -12.33 10.48 9.73
C ALA A 46 -13.59 10.15 10.57
N ASP A 47 -13.52 9.12 11.42
CA ASP A 47 -14.62 8.69 12.29
C ASP A 47 -14.13 8.37 13.72
N PRO A 48 -14.25 9.33 14.67
CA PRO A 48 -13.84 9.13 16.07
C PRO A 48 -14.58 8.00 16.81
N GLY A 49 -15.67 7.47 16.25
CA GLY A 49 -16.41 6.34 16.80
C GLY A 49 -15.84 4.97 16.44
N LYS A 50 -14.85 4.90 15.55
CA LYS A 50 -14.19 3.67 15.14
C LYS A 50 -12.86 3.46 15.86
N SER A 51 -12.57 2.20 16.14
CA SER A 51 -11.36 1.76 16.82
C SER A 51 -10.14 1.57 15.92
N GLY A 52 -10.27 1.84 14.62
CA GLY A 52 -9.18 1.65 13.66
C GLY A 52 -9.54 2.06 12.24
N GLU A 53 -8.50 2.23 11.42
CA GLU A 53 -8.61 2.58 10.02
C GLU A 53 -7.78 1.64 9.15
N ASP A 54 -8.38 1.13 8.07
CA ASP A 54 -7.67 0.36 7.05
C ASP A 54 -6.49 1.14 6.43
N ALA A 55 -5.47 0.41 6.04
CA ALA A 55 -4.40 0.90 5.16
C ALA A 55 -4.44 0.22 3.79
N PHE A 56 -3.99 0.94 2.77
CA PHE A 56 -3.54 0.33 1.53
C PHE A 56 -2.02 0.16 1.59
N ASP A 57 -1.56 -1.09 1.43
CA ASP A 57 -0.18 -1.42 1.06
C ASP A 57 -0.06 -1.13 -0.45
N MET A 58 0.62 -0.04 -0.78
CA MET A 58 0.83 0.38 -2.17
C MET A 58 2.25 0.08 -2.61
N ARG A 59 2.42 -0.51 -3.80
CA ARG A 59 3.71 -0.92 -4.33
C ARG A 59 4.02 -0.27 -5.67
N LYS A 60 5.28 0.12 -5.84
CA LYS A 60 5.85 0.54 -7.11
C LYS A 60 6.89 -0.49 -7.55
N PRO A 61 6.70 -1.17 -8.69
CA PRO A 61 7.68 -2.14 -9.17
C PRO A 61 8.94 -1.39 -9.64
N LEU A 62 10.11 -1.97 -9.35
CA LEU A 62 11.41 -1.46 -9.75
C LEU A 62 11.99 -2.28 -10.91
N ARG A 63 13.20 -1.94 -11.37
CA ARG A 63 13.82 -2.59 -12.55
C ARG A 63 13.93 -4.12 -12.42
N ARG A 64 14.13 -4.63 -11.20
CA ARG A 64 14.26 -6.07 -10.94
C ARG A 64 12.94 -6.82 -11.15
N ASP A 65 11.81 -6.21 -10.83
CA ASP A 65 10.47 -6.81 -11.01
C ASP A 65 9.95 -6.64 -12.44
N GLY A 66 10.76 -7.03 -13.43
CA GLY A 66 10.42 -6.89 -14.86
C GLY A 66 9.18 -7.68 -15.29
N LYS A 67 8.83 -8.73 -14.55
CA LYS A 67 7.61 -9.54 -14.75
C LYS A 67 6.41 -9.05 -13.96
N ARG A 68 6.59 -8.04 -13.09
CA ARG A 68 5.53 -7.47 -12.25
C ARG A 68 4.87 -8.50 -11.34
N GLU A 69 5.66 -9.45 -10.82
CA GLU A 69 5.18 -10.52 -9.94
C GLU A 69 4.86 -10.00 -8.53
N HIS A 70 5.33 -8.80 -8.19
CA HIS A 70 5.20 -8.23 -6.84
C HIS A 70 4.19 -7.07 -6.77
N VAL A 71 3.43 -6.85 -7.85
CA VAL A 71 2.26 -5.98 -7.91
C VAL A 71 1.03 -6.80 -8.30
N ARG A 72 -0.16 -6.23 -8.15
CA ARG A 72 -1.41 -6.94 -8.40
C ARG A 72 -2.48 -5.98 -8.90
N GLU A 73 -3.36 -6.47 -9.77
CA GLU A 73 -4.60 -5.76 -10.14
C GLU A 73 -5.65 -5.91 -9.03
N LYS A 74 -6.44 -4.86 -8.81
CA LYS A 74 -7.51 -4.84 -7.80
C LYS A 74 -7.04 -5.19 -6.39
N GLY A 75 -5.84 -4.74 -6.02
CA GLY A 75 -5.26 -5.02 -4.70
C GLY A 75 -6.17 -4.56 -3.55
N GLU A 76 -7.03 -3.56 -3.75
CA GLU A 76 -7.98 -3.10 -2.76
C GLU A 76 -9.02 -4.17 -2.32
N GLU A 77 -9.25 -5.19 -3.16
CA GLU A 77 -10.14 -6.33 -2.87
C GLU A 77 -9.43 -7.43 -2.05
N PHE A 78 -8.10 -7.39 -1.94
CA PHE A 78 -7.33 -8.39 -1.21
C PHE A 78 -7.10 -7.95 0.23
N GLU A 79 -7.94 -8.46 1.10
CA GLU A 79 -7.93 -8.14 2.53
C GLU A 79 -6.99 -9.06 3.30
N VAL A 80 -6.22 -8.47 4.22
CA VAL A 80 -5.39 -9.16 5.20
C VAL A 80 -5.53 -8.49 6.56
N MET A 81 -5.23 -9.23 7.62
CA MET A 81 -5.19 -8.67 8.97
C MET A 81 -3.79 -8.10 9.28
N PRO A 82 -3.65 -7.17 10.24
CA PRO A 82 -2.35 -6.62 10.62
C PRO A 82 -1.36 -7.69 11.08
N GLU A 83 -1.84 -8.78 11.68
CA GLU A 83 -1.02 -9.92 12.11
C GLU A 83 -0.42 -10.70 10.93
N ASP A 84 -0.92 -10.51 9.71
CA ASP A 84 -0.34 -11.08 8.48
C ASP A 84 0.74 -10.17 7.86
N VAL A 85 1.07 -9.06 8.53
CA VAL A 85 2.06 -8.06 8.10
C VAL A 85 3.24 -8.08 9.07
N TRP A 86 4.39 -8.57 8.60
CA TRP A 86 5.64 -8.73 9.37
C TRP A 86 6.79 -7.99 8.69
#